data_AF-A0A6N7D5Z2-F1
#
_entry.id   AF-A0A6N7D5Z2-F1
#
_cell.length_a   1.000
_cell.length_b   1.000
_cell.length_c   1.000
_cell.angle_alpha   90.00
_cell.angle_beta   90.00
_cell.angle_gamma   90.00
#
_symmetry.space_group_name_H-M   'P 1'
#
loop_
_entity.id
_entity.type
_entity.pdbx_description
1 polymer ?
#
loop_
_entity_poly.entity_id
_entity_poly.type
_entity_poly.pdbx_seq_one_letter_code
_entity_poly.pdbx_strand_id
1 'polypeptide(L)'
;MNLRTYIDRQRGRAAALGRALEVAPVLISQWANNTRPIPAERCPTIEKATGGAVTCEELRPDVDWAYLRGSGAAANNETTGSEAAA
;
A
#
# COMPACT_ATOMS: atom_id res chain seq x y z
N MET A 1 12.86 -6.66 1.62
CA MET A 1 12.60 -7.70 0.59
C MET A 1 11.66 -7.09 -0.43
N ASN A 2 11.99 -7.17 -1.72
CA ASN A 2 11.17 -6.56 -2.76
C ASN A 2 10.01 -7.46 -3.23
N LEU A 3 9.03 -6.85 -3.91
CA LEU A 3 7.81 -7.51 -4.39
C LEU A 3 8.09 -8.71 -5.30
N ARG A 4 9.09 -8.61 -6.20
CA ARG A 4 9.50 -9.71 -7.10
C ARG A 4 9.92 -10.95 -6.29
N THR A 5 10.83 -10.77 -5.35
CA THR A 5 11.31 -11.87 -4.49
C THR A 5 10.17 -12.46 -3.66
N TYR A 6 9.26 -11.62 -3.16
CA TYR A 6 8.11 -12.08 -2.40
C TYR A 6 7.23 -13.03 -3.22
N ILE A 7 6.86 -12.66 -4.45
CA ILE A 7 5.99 -13.48 -5.30
C ILE A 7 6.67 -14.77 -5.79
N ASP A 8 7.99 -14.75 -6.00
CA ASP A 8 8.74 -15.91 -6.52
C ASP A 8 8.95 -17.01 -5.47
N ARG A 9 8.91 -16.68 -4.18
CA ARG A 9 9.06 -17.65 -3.08
C ARG A 9 7.99 -18.74 -3.03
N GLN A 10 6.82 -18.53 -3.65
CA GLN A 10 5.76 -19.54 -3.67
C GLN A 10 4.91 -19.40 -4.94
N ARG A 11 4.74 -20.53 -5.66
CA ARG A 11 3.88 -20.58 -6.84
C ARG A 11 2.44 -20.18 -6.45
N GLY A 12 1.85 -19.27 -7.24
CA GLY A 12 0.50 -18.76 -7.00
C GLY A 12 0.41 -17.58 -6.04
N ARG A 13 1.53 -17.14 -5.45
CA ARG A 13 1.51 -16.00 -4.52
C ARG A 13 1.12 -14.67 -5.19
N ALA A 14 1.51 -14.46 -6.45
CA ALA A 14 1.04 -13.31 -7.22
C ALA A 14 -0.49 -13.32 -7.40
N ALA A 15 -1.09 -14.49 -7.63
CA ALA A 15 -2.54 -14.63 -7.75
C ALA A 15 -3.24 -14.45 -6.39
N ALA A 16 -2.65 -14.98 -5.30
CA ALA A 16 -3.16 -14.79 -3.95
C ALA A 16 -3.13 -13.31 -3.53
N LEU A 17 -2.02 -12.62 -3.81
CA LEU A 17 -1.88 -11.19 -3.54
C LEU A 17 -2.83 -10.35 -4.40
N GLY A 18 -3.00 -10.71 -5.68
CA GLY A 18 -3.99 -10.08 -6.55
C GLY A 18 -5.40 -10.18 -5.98
N ARG A 19 -5.81 -11.38 -5.51
CA ARG A 19 -7.11 -11.57 -4.85
C ARG A 19 -7.25 -10.75 -3.57
N ALA A 20 -6.22 -10.72 -2.72
CA ALA A 20 -6.24 -9.98 -1.46
C ALA A 20 -6.32 -8.46 -1.67
N LEU A 21 -5.80 -7.96 -2.78
CA LEU A 21 -5.80 -6.54 -3.14
C LEU A 21 -6.90 -6.16 -4.13
N GLU A 22 -7.76 -7.13 -4.52
CA GLU A 22 -8.79 -6.98 -5.54
C GLU A 22 -8.27 -6.42 -6.87
N VAL A 23 -7.09 -6.89 -7.28
CA VAL A 23 -6.46 -6.53 -8.57
C VAL A 23 -6.14 -7.75 -9.40
N ALA A 24 -6.07 -7.55 -10.72
CA ALA A 24 -5.65 -8.61 -11.63
C ALA A 24 -4.22 -9.09 -11.30
N PRO A 25 -3.94 -10.42 -11.34
CA PRO A 25 -2.59 -10.96 -11.12
C PRO A 25 -1.53 -10.40 -12.08
N VAL A 26 -1.96 -9.99 -13.29
CA VAL A 26 -1.11 -9.31 -14.27
C VAL A 26 -0.59 -7.98 -13.72
N LEU A 27 -1.41 -7.22 -12.98
CA LEU A 27 -0.98 -5.95 -12.39
C LEU A 27 0.09 -6.17 -11.30
N ILE A 28 -0.04 -7.22 -10.49
CA ILE A 28 1.00 -7.62 -9.53
C ILE A 28 2.32 -7.91 -10.25
N SER A 29 2.25 -8.58 -11.40
CA SER A 29 3.44 -8.91 -12.20
C SER A 29 4.06 -7.66 -12.83
N GLN A 30 3.25 -6.71 -13.30
CA GLN A 30 3.72 -5.43 -13.82
C GLN A 30 4.44 -4.60 -12.74
N TRP A 31 3.89 -4.58 -11.52
CA TRP A 31 4.52 -3.95 -10.37
C TRP A 31 5.84 -4.62 -9.99
N ALA A 32 5.86 -5.96 -9.93
CA ALA A 32 7.06 -6.73 -9.60
C ALA A 32 8.18 -6.55 -10.63
N ASN A 33 7.83 -6.29 -11.90
CA ASN A 33 8.78 -6.06 -12.99
C ASN A 33 9.11 -4.58 -13.20
N ASN A 34 8.61 -3.67 -12.36
CA ASN A 34 8.75 -2.21 -12.53
C ASN A 34 8.25 -1.68 -13.89
N THR A 35 7.40 -2.45 -14.60
CA THR A 35 6.80 -2.02 -15.87
C THR A 35 5.82 -0.87 -15.66
N ARG A 36 5.17 -0.84 -14.49
CA ARG A 36 4.30 0.24 -14.05
C ARG A 36 4.61 0.57 -12.60
N PRO A 37 4.77 1.86 -12.24
CA PRO A 37 4.98 2.23 -10.85
C PRO A 37 3.74 1.90 -10.01
N ILE A 38 3.98 1.57 -8.74
CA ILE A 38 2.93 1.30 -7.76
C ILE A 38 2.40 2.65 -7.27
N PRO A 39 1.08 2.92 -7.35
CA PRO A 39 0.50 4.12 -6.75
C PRO A 39 0.83 4.19 -5.25
N ALA A 40 1.22 5.36 -4.74
CA ALA A 40 1.61 5.51 -3.34
C ALA A 40 0.48 5.07 -2.40
N GLU A 41 -0.76 5.44 -2.70
CA GLU A 41 -1.98 5.00 -2.00
C GLU A 41 -2.13 3.47 -1.83
N ARG A 42 -1.50 2.65 -2.70
CA ARG A 42 -1.58 1.19 -2.62
C ARG A 42 -0.47 0.55 -1.82
N CYS A 43 0.63 1.27 -1.57
CA CYS A 43 1.79 0.72 -0.86
C CYS A 43 1.42 0.20 0.54
N PRO A 44 0.64 0.94 1.37
CA PRO A 44 0.23 0.44 2.69
C PRO A 44 -0.62 -0.84 2.61
N THR A 45 -1.51 -0.93 1.61
CA THR A 45 -2.36 -2.11 1.42
C THR A 45 -1.54 -3.33 1.01
N ILE A 46 -0.53 -3.14 0.15
CA ILE A 46 0.41 -4.21 -0.23
C ILE A 46 1.24 -4.64 0.98
N GLU A 47 1.78 -3.70 1.75
CA GLU A 47 2.55 -4.02 2.96
C GLU A 47 1.73 -4.84 3.96
N LYS A 48 0.48 -4.42 4.22
CA LYS A 48 -0.46 -5.15 5.07
C LYS A 48 -0.78 -6.55 4.51
N ALA A 49 -1.06 -6.67 3.22
CA ALA A 49 -1.38 -7.93 2.58
C ALA A 49 -0.19 -8.92 2.54
N THR A 50 1.04 -8.40 2.60
CA THR A 50 2.26 -9.21 2.71
C THR A 50 2.71 -9.45 4.14
N GLY A 51 1.99 -8.94 5.14
CA GLY A 51 2.35 -9.06 6.56
C GLY A 51 3.66 -8.35 6.90
N GLY A 52 3.97 -7.23 6.23
CA GLY A 52 5.22 -6.49 6.41
C GLY A 52 6.43 -7.11 5.71
N ALA A 53 6.25 -8.20 4.95
CA ALA A 53 7.36 -8.82 4.22
C ALA A 53 7.88 -7.93 3.06
N VAL A 54 7.02 -7.08 2.52
CA VAL A 54 7.36 -6.05 1.53
C VAL A 54 6.87 -4.71 2.05
N THR A 55 7.79 -3.79 2.34
CA THR A 55 7.45 -2.49 2.95
C THR A 55 7.19 -1.41 1.91
N CYS A 56 6.51 -0.34 2.31
CA CYS A 56 6.24 0.82 1.44
C CYS A 56 7.52 1.41 0.84
N GLU A 57 8.61 1.47 1.60
CA GLU A 57 9.91 1.99 1.17
C GLU A 57 10.54 1.14 0.06
N GLU A 58 10.31 -0.18 0.08
CA GLU A 58 10.78 -1.09 -0.96
C GLU A 58 9.92 -1.02 -2.23
N LEU A 59 8.62 -0.72 -2.08
CA LEU A 59 7.69 -0.57 -3.20
C LEU A 59 7.87 0.76 -3.93
N ARG A 60 8.16 1.83 -3.19
CA ARG A 60 8.30 3.21 -3.68
C ARG A 60 9.43 3.91 -2.91
N PRO A 61 10.70 3.69 -3.32
CA PRO A 61 11.85 4.36 -2.69
C PRO A 61 11.96 5.85 -3.05
N ASP A 62 11.19 6.31 -4.05
CA ASP A 62 11.10 7.69 -4.49
C ASP A 62 10.19 8.57 -3.62
N VAL A 63 9.43 7.97 -2.69
CA VAL A 63 8.53 8.68 -1.77
C VAL A 63 9.13 8.70 -0.37
N ASP A 64 9.13 9.87 0.27
CA ASP A 64 9.51 9.99 1.68
C ASP A 64 8.37 9.51 2.60
N TRP A 65 8.37 8.21 2.88
CA TRP A 65 7.41 7.59 3.79
C TRP A 65 7.58 8.01 5.26
N ALA A 66 8.78 8.43 5.66
CA ALA A 66 9.01 8.91 7.02
C ALA A 66 8.28 10.23 7.25
N TYR A 67 8.36 11.14 6.27
CA TYR A 67 7.61 12.40 6.29
C TYR A 67 6.09 12.17 6.29
N LEU A 68 5.59 11.26 5.43
CA LEU A 68 4.16 10.94 5.36
C LEU A 68 3.60 10.32 6.66
N ARG A 69 4.39 9.50 7.37
CA ARG A 69 3.97 8.95 8.67
C ARG A 69 3.92 10.00 9.78
N GLY A 70 4.82 11.00 9.73
CA GLY A 70 4.87 12.06 10.75
C GLY A 70 3.79 13.14 10.60
N SER A 71 3.19 13.28 9.41
CA SER A 71 2.28 14.38 9.09
C SER A 71 0.80 14.14 9.46
N GLY A 72 0.43 12.94 9.90
CA GLY A 72 -0.95 12.60 10.29
C GLY A 72 -1.39 12.99 11.71
N ALA A 73 -0.50 13.54 12.54
CA ALA A 73 -0.78 13.80 13.95
C ALA A 73 -1.54 15.11 14.25
N ALA A 74 -1.71 16.02 13.28
CA ALA A 74 -2.16 17.39 13.55
C ALA A 74 -3.62 17.71 13.16
N ALA A 75 -4.38 16.81 12.55
CA ALA A 75 -5.59 17.18 11.79
C ALA A 75 -6.97 16.83 12.41
N ASN A 76 -7.07 16.50 13.70
CA ASN A 76 -8.37 16.15 14.31
C ASN A 76 -8.65 16.92 15.62
N ASN A 77 -9.14 18.16 15.52
CA ASN A 77 -9.91 18.76 16.63
C ASN A 77 -10.92 19.85 16.20
N GLU A 78 -11.69 19.64 15.13
CA GLU A 78 -12.77 20.57 14.75
C GLU A 78 -14.07 19.83 14.44
N THR A 79 -14.78 19.42 15.49
CA THR A 79 -16.22 19.17 15.44
C THR A 79 -16.79 19.51 16.80
N THR A 80 -17.68 20.52 16.87
CA THR A 80 -19.00 20.49 17.53
C THR A 80 -19.54 21.92 17.57
N GLY A 81 -20.36 22.28 16.58
CA GLY A 81 -21.17 23.49 16.56
C GLY A 81 -22.63 23.12 16.29
N SER A 82 -23.37 22.94 17.39
CA SER A 82 -24.82 22.84 17.55
C SER A 82 -25.70 23.37 16.40
N GLU A 83 -26.57 22.52 15.86
CA GLU A 83 -27.84 22.96 15.26
C GLU A 83 -28.96 21.99 15.67
N ALA A 84 -29.68 22.35 16.74
CA ALA A 84 -30.95 21.76 17.13
C ALA A 84 -32.03 22.83 16.84
N ALA A 85 -32.82 22.58 15.80
CA ALA A 85 -33.91 23.43 15.36
C ALA A 85 -35.12 23.31 16.30
N ALA A 86 -35.75 24.45 16.58
CA ALA A 86 -37.06 24.61 17.20
C ALA A 86 -38.12 24.90 16.14
#